data_AF-A0A502WPT8-F1
#
_entry.id   AF-A0A502WPT8-F1
#
_cell.length_a   1.000
_cell.length_b   1.000
_cell.length_c   1.000
_cell.angle_alpha   90.00
_cell.angle_beta   90.00
_cell.angle_gamma   90.00
#
_symmetry.space_group_name_H-M   'P 1'
#
loop_
_entity.id
_entity.type
_entity.pdbx_description
1 polymer ?
#
loop_
_entity_poly.entity_id
_entity_poly.type
_entity_poly.pdbx_seq_one_letter_code
_entity_poly.pdbx_strand_id
1 'polypeptide(L)'
;MPERKHQFTEDELGAAVRNSATYSGVLRILGIKVSGGYQSYLKRRIAKAGLDISHFTQKGKVKMHAGAYTGSERHLANLAKARNAIGQRPCQWCGREVHASGLMRHESLCHLALENIRSCPVCDDPIRGRGETCSKACANTHFRSGSNHPNWKTESYRSTCFSHHEKKCVVCDEVNIVEVHHLDENHENNDPANLIPLCPTHHKYWHSRFRVLIEEQVMDYASRFTGQTILTTTTA
;
A
#
# COMPACT_ATOMS: atom_id res chain seq x y z
N MET A 1 9.10 31.22 5.03
CA MET A 1 7.88 32.05 5.07
C MET A 1 6.78 31.31 4.29
N PRO A 2 5.77 30.69 4.92
CA PRO A 2 4.76 29.94 4.17
C PRO A 2 3.77 30.89 3.50
N GLU A 3 3.55 30.70 2.20
CA GLU A 3 2.67 31.50 1.35
C GLU A 3 1.22 31.50 1.87
N ARG A 4 0.61 32.69 1.89
CA ARG A 4 -0.71 32.97 2.49
C ARG A 4 -1.82 32.13 1.83
N LYS A 5 -2.48 31.27 2.61
CA LYS A 5 -3.70 30.53 2.22
C LYS A 5 -4.85 31.52 1.94
N HIS A 6 -5.12 31.73 0.65
CA HIS A 6 -6.38 32.17 0.03
C HIS A 6 -7.14 33.28 0.77
N GLN A 7 -6.72 34.53 0.56
CA GLN A 7 -7.39 35.72 1.04
C GLN A 7 -8.64 36.00 0.19
N PHE A 8 -9.80 35.61 0.72
CA PHE A 8 -11.04 36.33 0.47
C PHE A 8 -11.83 36.41 1.78
N THR A 9 -12.37 37.59 2.06
CA THR A 9 -13.22 37.83 3.23
C THR A 9 -14.57 37.15 3.03
N GLU A 10 -15.35 37.05 4.11
CA GLU A 10 -16.72 36.51 4.01
C GLU A 10 -17.62 37.43 3.17
N ASP A 11 -17.36 38.73 3.17
CA ASP A 11 -18.07 39.72 2.35
C ASP A 11 -17.75 39.55 0.85
N GLU A 12 -16.49 39.36 0.50
CA GLU A 12 -16.06 39.09 -0.87
C GLU A 12 -16.64 37.76 -1.39
N LEU A 13 -16.68 36.74 -0.53
CA LEU A 13 -17.33 35.48 -0.83
C LEU A 13 -18.84 35.66 -1.06
N GLY A 14 -19.51 36.42 -0.21
CA GLY A 14 -20.95 36.72 -0.33
C GLY A 14 -21.26 37.50 -1.60
N ALA A 15 -20.45 38.50 -1.95
CA ALA A 15 -20.60 39.25 -3.19
C ALA A 15 -20.38 38.37 -4.44
N ALA A 16 -19.36 37.51 -4.43
CA ALA A 16 -19.10 36.61 -5.54
C ALA A 16 -20.19 35.54 -5.70
N VAL A 17 -20.77 35.05 -4.59
CA VAL A 17 -21.90 34.10 -4.59
C VAL A 17 -23.15 34.75 -5.17
N ARG A 18 -23.48 35.99 -4.82
CA ARG A 18 -24.63 36.70 -5.38
C ARG A 18 -24.52 36.95 -6.89
N ASN A 19 -23.31 37.20 -7.38
CA ASN A 19 -23.04 37.52 -8.79
C ASN A 19 -22.74 36.31 -9.68
N SER A 20 -22.91 35.08 -9.17
CA SER A 20 -22.70 33.88 -9.98
C SER A 20 -23.71 32.78 -9.69
N ALA A 21 -24.02 31.99 -10.71
CA ALA A 21 -24.88 30.81 -10.60
C ALA A 21 -24.08 29.50 -10.61
N THR A 22 -22.74 29.52 -10.47
CA THR A 22 -21.91 28.30 -10.42
C THR A 22 -20.68 28.48 -9.52
N TYR A 23 -20.23 27.41 -8.87
CA TYR A 23 -18.98 27.42 -8.09
C TYR A 23 -17.75 27.84 -8.92
N SER A 24 -17.68 27.44 -10.19
CA SER A 24 -16.61 27.89 -11.09
C SER A 24 -16.68 29.38 -11.36
N GLY A 25 -17.88 29.94 -11.52
CA GLY A 25 -18.07 31.37 -11.74
C GLY A 25 -17.71 32.19 -10.51
N VAL A 26 -18.06 31.72 -9.30
CA VAL A 26 -17.58 32.32 -8.04
C VAL A 26 -16.06 32.35 -7.98
N LEU A 27 -15.38 31.24 -8.31
CA LEU A 27 -13.91 31.19 -8.34
C LEU A 27 -13.32 32.18 -9.35
N ARG A 28 -13.94 32.36 -10.53
CA ARG A 28 -13.49 33.34 -11.53
C ARG A 28 -13.65 34.78 -11.02
N ILE A 29 -14.76 35.10 -10.37
CA ILE A 29 -15.00 36.43 -9.78
C ILE A 29 -13.96 36.73 -8.68
N LEU A 30 -13.61 35.73 -7.88
CA LEU A 30 -12.57 35.85 -6.85
C LEU A 30 -11.13 35.82 -7.41
N GLY A 31 -10.94 35.72 -8.73
CA GLY A 31 -9.61 35.63 -9.35
C GLY A 31 -8.84 34.35 -9.04
N ILE A 32 -9.53 33.29 -8.59
CA ILE A 32 -8.92 32.02 -8.18
C ILE A 32 -8.96 31.02 -9.33
N LYS A 33 -7.86 30.30 -9.54
CA LYS A 33 -7.78 29.21 -10.51
C LYS A 33 -8.89 28.19 -10.29
N VAL A 34 -9.69 27.94 -11.33
CA VAL A 34 -10.76 26.95 -11.30
C VAL A 34 -10.16 25.54 -11.25
N SER A 35 -10.32 24.85 -10.12
CA SER A 35 -9.93 23.45 -9.95
C SER A 35 -10.94 22.70 -9.07
N GLY A 36 -10.98 21.36 -9.16
CA GLY A 36 -11.87 20.55 -8.32
C GLY A 36 -11.57 20.66 -6.82
N GLY A 37 -10.30 20.88 -6.46
CA GLY A 37 -9.87 21.15 -5.09
C GLY A 37 -10.42 22.48 -4.55
N TYR A 38 -10.30 23.55 -5.35
CA TYR A 38 -10.83 24.87 -4.99
C TYR A 38 -12.36 24.89 -4.93
N GLN A 39 -13.04 24.18 -5.82
CA GLN A 39 -14.50 24.03 -5.74
C GLN A 39 -14.94 23.34 -4.45
N SER A 40 -14.21 22.31 -4.01
CA SER A 40 -14.48 21.62 -2.74
C SER A 40 -14.23 22.51 -1.52
N TYR A 41 -13.15 23.30 -1.55
CA TYR A 41 -12.86 24.30 -0.52
C TYR A 41 -13.94 25.38 -0.44
N LEU A 42 -14.34 25.93 -1.60
CA LEU A 42 -15.36 26.96 -1.71
C LEU A 42 -16.72 26.48 -1.19
N LYS A 43 -17.14 25.25 -1.53
CA LYS A 43 -18.37 24.64 -1.01
C LYS A 43 -18.43 24.62 0.52
N ARG A 44 -17.33 24.23 1.17
CA ARG A 44 -17.24 24.22 2.65
C ARG A 44 -17.34 25.62 3.23
N ARG A 45 -16.70 26.61 2.59
CA ARG A 45 -16.72 28.01 3.04
C ARG A 45 -18.11 28.63 2.93
N ILE A 46 -18.78 28.45 1.80
CA ILE A 46 -20.16 28.92 1.56
C ILE A 46 -21.12 28.32 2.59
N ALA A 47 -21.02 27.00 2.84
CA ALA A 47 -21.84 26.32 3.84
C ALA A 47 -21.58 26.82 5.26
N LYS A 48 -20.29 27.03 5.62
CA LYS A 48 -19.91 27.56 6.94
C LYS A 48 -20.42 28.99 7.15
N ALA A 49 -20.43 29.81 6.11
CA ALA A 49 -20.89 31.20 6.13
C ALA A 49 -22.43 31.33 5.98
N GLY A 50 -23.16 30.22 5.79
CA GLY A 50 -24.62 30.25 5.65
C GLY A 50 -25.12 31.02 4.42
N LEU A 51 -24.32 31.14 3.37
CA LEU A 51 -24.66 31.91 2.18
C LEU A 51 -25.68 31.15 1.31
N ASP A 52 -26.74 31.83 0.89
CA ASP A 52 -27.72 31.25 -0.02
C ASP A 52 -27.11 31.02 -1.41
N ILE A 53 -27.32 29.81 -1.92
CA ILE A 53 -26.87 29.34 -3.23
C ILE A 53 -28.01 28.65 -3.98
N SER A 54 -29.26 28.91 -3.58
CA SER A 54 -30.47 28.37 -4.22
C SER A 54 -30.53 28.68 -5.73
N HIS A 55 -29.99 29.83 -6.14
CA HIS A 55 -29.89 30.28 -7.54
C HIS A 55 -28.76 29.60 -8.33
N PHE A 56 -27.92 28.77 -7.69
CA PHE A 56 -26.85 28.09 -8.42
C PHE A 56 -27.45 27.05 -9.36
N THR A 57 -27.17 27.23 -10.65
CA THR A 57 -27.39 26.21 -11.65
C THR A 57 -26.54 25.00 -11.32
N GLN A 58 -27.14 24.01 -10.66
CA GLN A 58 -26.62 22.66 -10.75
C GLN A 58 -26.73 22.28 -12.23
N LYS A 59 -25.62 22.38 -12.97
CA LYS A 59 -25.44 21.46 -14.10
C LYS A 59 -25.44 20.08 -13.47
N GLY A 60 -26.64 19.53 -13.33
CA GLY A 60 -26.83 18.17 -12.92
C GLY A 60 -26.00 17.34 -13.88
N LYS A 61 -25.08 16.55 -13.33
CA LYS A 61 -24.94 15.20 -13.87
C LYS A 61 -26.38 14.73 -13.99
N VAL A 62 -26.87 14.46 -15.20
CA VAL A 62 -28.11 13.71 -15.34
C VAL A 62 -27.86 12.49 -14.46
N LYS A 63 -28.49 12.45 -13.28
CA LYS A 63 -28.51 11.24 -12.48
C LYS A 63 -29.26 10.31 -13.41
N MET A 64 -28.54 9.41 -14.08
CA MET A 64 -29.18 8.22 -14.60
C MET A 64 -29.89 7.66 -13.39
N HIS A 65 -31.22 7.79 -13.35
CA HIS A 65 -31.99 7.26 -12.26
C HIS A 65 -31.61 5.78 -12.21
N ALA A 66 -30.99 5.36 -11.11
CA ALA A 66 -30.93 3.94 -10.74
C ALA A 66 -32.33 3.45 -10.33
N GLY A 67 -33.38 3.96 -10.98
CA GLY A 67 -34.72 3.44 -10.89
C GLY A 67 -34.79 2.22 -11.78
N ALA A 68 -35.43 1.16 -11.28
CA ALA A 68 -35.85 0.05 -12.13
C ALA A 68 -36.47 0.63 -13.40
N TYR A 69 -36.01 0.16 -14.55
CA TYR A 69 -36.48 0.59 -15.85
C TYR A 69 -38.03 0.62 -15.87
N THR A 70 -38.62 1.81 -16.00
CA THR A 70 -40.07 2.04 -15.89
C THR A 70 -40.83 1.75 -17.19
N GLY A 71 -40.18 1.15 -18.19
CA GLY A 71 -40.88 0.73 -19.39
C GLY A 71 -41.81 -0.46 -19.09
N SER A 72 -42.89 -0.56 -19.85
CA SER A 72 -43.86 -1.66 -19.73
C SER A 72 -43.17 -3.03 -19.71
N GLU A 73 -43.77 -4.02 -19.04
CA GLU A 73 -43.30 -5.42 -19.06
C GLU A 73 -43.06 -5.93 -20.48
N ARG A 74 -43.93 -5.52 -21.42
CA ARG A 74 -43.77 -5.81 -22.85
C ARG A 74 -42.46 -5.25 -23.43
N HIS A 75 -42.08 -4.03 -23.06
CA HIS A 75 -40.81 -3.44 -23.50
C HIS A 75 -39.62 -4.21 -22.90
N LEU A 76 -39.66 -4.52 -21.60
CA LEU A 76 -38.63 -5.34 -20.94
C LEU A 76 -38.48 -6.71 -21.62
N ALA A 77 -39.59 -7.37 -21.92
CA ALA A 77 -39.61 -8.63 -22.65
C ALA A 77 -39.03 -8.50 -24.07
N ASN A 78 -39.33 -7.41 -24.78
CA ASN A 78 -38.76 -7.14 -26.10
C ASN A 78 -37.25 -6.87 -26.03
N LEU A 79 -36.76 -6.14 -25.02
CA LEU A 79 -35.32 -5.93 -24.81
C LEU A 79 -34.61 -7.24 -24.48
N ALA A 80 -35.22 -8.09 -23.64
CA ALA A 80 -34.69 -9.41 -23.32
C ALA A 80 -34.65 -10.30 -24.57
N LYS A 81 -35.72 -10.34 -25.37
CA LYS A 81 -35.77 -11.05 -26.65
C LYS A 81 -34.72 -10.54 -27.63
N ALA A 82 -34.57 -9.23 -27.78
CA ALA A 82 -33.59 -8.62 -28.68
C ALA A 82 -32.15 -8.91 -28.25
N ARG A 83 -31.85 -8.90 -26.95
CA ARG A 83 -30.55 -9.35 -26.42
C ARG A 83 -30.33 -10.84 -26.71
N ASN A 84 -31.28 -11.70 -26.34
CA ASN A 84 -31.14 -13.14 -26.52
C ASN A 84 -31.06 -13.58 -28.00
N ALA A 85 -31.68 -12.85 -28.92
CA ALA A 85 -31.67 -13.15 -30.35
C ALA A 85 -30.27 -13.04 -31.00
N ILE A 86 -29.39 -12.19 -30.46
CA ILE A 86 -28.02 -12.00 -30.96
C ILE A 86 -27.09 -13.13 -30.49
N GLY A 87 -27.43 -13.77 -29.36
CA GLY A 87 -26.68 -14.91 -28.82
C GLY A 87 -25.31 -14.55 -28.22
N GLN A 88 -24.65 -15.59 -27.69
CA GLN A 88 -23.28 -15.53 -27.19
C GLN A 88 -22.37 -16.36 -28.09
N ARG A 89 -21.10 -15.97 -28.17
CA ARG A 89 -20.05 -16.71 -28.88
C ARG A 89 -18.77 -16.68 -28.05
N PRO A 90 -17.94 -17.73 -28.12
CA PRO A 90 -16.67 -17.76 -27.41
C PRO A 90 -15.67 -16.79 -28.07
N CYS A 91 -14.94 -16.06 -27.23
CA CYS A 91 -13.77 -15.30 -27.65
C CYS A 91 -12.65 -16.24 -28.13
N GLN A 92 -12.08 -15.97 -29.31
CA GLN A 92 -11.00 -16.80 -29.86
C GLN A 92 -9.73 -16.85 -28.98
N TRP A 93 -9.52 -15.83 -28.12
CA TRP A 93 -8.32 -15.70 -27.29
C TRP A 93 -8.49 -16.25 -25.87
N CYS A 94 -9.65 -15.98 -25.24
CA CYS A 94 -9.87 -16.37 -23.84
C CYS A 94 -10.95 -17.43 -23.63
N GLY A 95 -11.61 -17.87 -24.70
CA GLY A 95 -12.68 -18.87 -24.65
C GLY A 95 -13.95 -18.45 -23.91
N ARG A 96 -14.01 -17.23 -23.36
CA ARG A 96 -15.20 -16.74 -22.63
C ARG A 96 -16.36 -16.52 -23.60
N GLU A 97 -17.54 -16.97 -23.20
CA GLU A 97 -18.80 -16.61 -23.86
C GLU A 97 -19.07 -15.11 -23.72
N VAL A 98 -19.08 -14.42 -24.86
CA VAL A 98 -19.36 -12.99 -24.96
C VAL A 98 -20.51 -12.79 -25.93
N HIS A 99 -21.38 -11.83 -25.63
CA HIS A 99 -22.48 -11.48 -26.51
C HIS A 99 -21.98 -11.13 -27.92
N ALA A 100 -22.61 -11.68 -28.96
CA ALA A 100 -22.04 -11.61 -30.30
C ALA A 100 -21.84 -10.17 -30.81
N SER A 101 -22.69 -9.23 -30.38
CA SER A 101 -22.54 -7.79 -30.70
C SER A 101 -21.32 -7.12 -30.05
N GLY A 102 -20.81 -7.65 -28.94
CA GLY A 102 -19.65 -7.14 -28.22
C GLY A 102 -18.36 -7.92 -28.50
N LEU A 103 -18.44 -9.04 -29.23
CA LEU A 103 -17.33 -9.96 -29.43
C LEU A 103 -16.11 -9.28 -30.06
N MET A 104 -16.30 -8.56 -31.17
CA MET A 104 -15.21 -7.89 -31.88
C MET A 104 -14.43 -6.92 -30.98
N ARG A 105 -15.14 -6.11 -30.19
CA ARG A 105 -14.52 -5.18 -29.23
C ARG A 105 -13.82 -5.91 -28.09
N HIS A 106 -14.39 -7.03 -27.64
CA HIS A 106 -13.78 -7.84 -26.60
C HIS A 106 -12.48 -8.50 -27.10
N GLU A 107 -12.48 -9.06 -28.31
CA GLU A 107 -11.32 -9.72 -28.90
C GLU A 107 -10.16 -8.75 -29.13
N SER A 108 -10.44 -7.54 -29.65
CA SER A 108 -9.40 -6.53 -29.88
C SER A 108 -8.75 -5.98 -28.60
N LEU A 109 -9.40 -6.16 -27.44
CA LEU A 109 -8.92 -5.72 -26.13
C LEU A 109 -8.64 -6.90 -25.18
N CYS A 110 -8.67 -8.13 -25.69
CA CYS A 110 -8.52 -9.29 -24.85
C CYS A 110 -7.08 -9.36 -24.32
N HIS A 111 -6.93 -9.45 -23.01
CA HIS A 111 -5.62 -9.62 -22.35
C HIS A 111 -4.88 -10.91 -22.70
N LEU A 112 -5.52 -11.86 -23.40
CA LEU A 112 -4.91 -13.08 -23.93
C LEU A 112 -4.70 -13.01 -25.45
N ALA A 113 -5.06 -11.89 -26.10
CA ALA A 113 -4.70 -11.68 -27.49
C ALA A 113 -3.20 -11.45 -27.61
N LEU A 114 -2.59 -11.98 -28.68
CA LEU A 114 -1.14 -11.96 -28.87
C LEU A 114 -0.54 -10.54 -28.78
N GLU A 115 -1.24 -9.54 -29.28
CA GLU A 115 -0.79 -8.13 -29.26
C GLU A 115 -0.96 -7.46 -27.88
N ASN A 116 -1.83 -8.00 -27.03
CA ASN A 116 -2.24 -7.38 -25.76
C ASN A 116 -1.77 -8.14 -24.52
N ILE A 117 -1.20 -9.34 -24.70
CA ILE A 117 -0.73 -10.16 -23.59
C ILE A 117 0.46 -9.49 -22.91
N ARG A 118 0.38 -9.40 -21.59
CA ARG A 118 1.44 -8.84 -20.73
C ARG A 118 1.68 -9.82 -19.60
N SER A 119 2.92 -10.26 -19.42
CA SER A 119 3.28 -11.24 -18.39
C SER A 119 3.53 -10.58 -17.05
N CYS A 120 3.10 -11.22 -15.96
CA CYS A 120 3.36 -10.74 -14.61
C CYS A 120 4.85 -10.92 -14.24
N PRO A 121 5.55 -9.89 -13.72
CA PRO A 121 6.98 -9.98 -13.36
C PRO A 121 7.28 -10.88 -12.14
N VAL A 122 6.28 -11.57 -11.60
CA VAL A 122 6.40 -12.40 -10.38
C VAL A 122 6.09 -13.87 -10.65
N CYS A 123 5.17 -14.15 -11.57
CA CYS A 123 4.70 -15.52 -11.84
C CYS A 123 4.43 -15.79 -13.33
N ASP A 124 4.76 -14.84 -14.20
CA ASP A 124 4.57 -14.89 -15.66
C ASP A 124 3.12 -15.02 -16.16
N ASP A 125 2.13 -15.18 -15.27
CA ASP A 125 0.73 -15.21 -15.64
C ASP A 125 0.27 -13.94 -16.38
N PRO A 126 -0.66 -14.06 -17.35
CA PRO A 126 -1.20 -12.92 -18.09
C PRO A 126 -1.90 -11.89 -17.18
N ILE A 127 -1.52 -10.63 -17.32
CA ILE A 127 -2.06 -9.52 -16.52
C ILE A 127 -3.44 -9.10 -17.05
N ARG A 128 -4.43 -9.04 -16.15
CA ARG A 128 -5.76 -8.50 -16.45
C ARG A 128 -5.83 -6.99 -16.19
N GLY A 129 -6.44 -6.25 -17.12
CA GLY A 129 -6.66 -4.81 -16.98
C GLY A 129 -5.39 -3.99 -17.21
N ARG A 130 -5.21 -2.88 -16.47
CA ARG A 130 -4.11 -1.91 -16.63
C ARG A 130 -3.01 -1.99 -15.58
N GLY A 131 -3.02 -3.02 -14.72
CA GLY A 131 -1.97 -3.21 -13.71
C GLY A 131 -0.64 -3.67 -14.31
N GLU A 132 0.39 -3.72 -13.47
CA GLU A 132 1.72 -4.31 -13.76
C GLU A 132 1.84 -5.77 -13.27
N THR A 133 0.93 -6.24 -12.42
CA THR A 133 0.94 -7.61 -11.88
C THR A 133 -0.43 -8.26 -12.04
N CYS A 134 -0.48 -9.59 -12.09
CA CYS A 134 -1.71 -10.35 -12.32
C CYS A 134 -2.67 -10.33 -11.10
N SER A 135 -2.14 -10.12 -9.89
CA SER A 135 -2.89 -10.27 -8.64
C SER A 135 -2.38 -9.34 -7.54
N LYS A 136 -3.18 -9.21 -6.46
CA LYS A 136 -2.76 -8.48 -5.26
C LYS A 136 -1.57 -9.14 -4.54
N ALA A 137 -1.48 -10.46 -4.56
CA ALA A 137 -0.35 -11.19 -3.99
C ALA A 137 0.94 -10.84 -4.75
N CYS A 138 0.92 -10.92 -6.09
CA CYS A 138 2.06 -10.54 -6.90
C CYS A 138 2.39 -9.04 -6.79
N ALA A 139 1.40 -8.17 -6.64
CA ALA A 139 1.65 -6.76 -6.36
C ALA A 139 2.42 -6.55 -5.05
N ASN A 140 2.09 -7.28 -3.98
CA ASN A 140 2.84 -7.21 -2.73
C ASN A 140 4.28 -7.66 -2.94
N THR A 141 4.51 -8.77 -3.65
CA THR A 141 5.87 -9.23 -3.93
C THR A 141 6.64 -8.22 -4.80
N HIS A 142 6.04 -7.69 -5.86
CA HIS A 142 6.73 -6.78 -6.79
C HIS A 142 7.03 -5.41 -6.17
N PHE A 143 6.06 -4.81 -5.46
CA PHE A 143 6.18 -3.43 -4.97
C PHE A 143 6.63 -3.31 -3.51
N ARG A 144 6.60 -4.40 -2.73
CA ARG A 144 6.91 -4.38 -1.28
C ARG A 144 8.06 -5.30 -0.90
N SER A 145 8.93 -5.65 -1.85
CA SER A 145 10.15 -6.43 -1.62
C SER A 145 11.39 -5.62 -1.97
N GLY A 146 12.53 -5.99 -1.36
CA GLY A 146 13.81 -5.34 -1.66
C GLY A 146 13.86 -3.88 -1.22
N SER A 147 14.84 -3.15 -1.78
CA SER A 147 15.10 -1.73 -1.51
C SER A 147 13.91 -0.79 -1.71
N ASN A 148 12.87 -1.22 -2.43
CA ASN A 148 11.65 -0.45 -2.64
C ASN A 148 10.68 -0.50 -1.44
N HIS A 149 10.92 -1.37 -0.44
CA HIS A 149 10.10 -1.41 0.77
C HIS A 149 10.53 -0.32 1.77
N PRO A 150 9.62 0.47 2.36
CA PRO A 150 9.97 1.56 3.28
C PRO A 150 10.78 1.12 4.52
N ASN A 151 10.62 -0.14 4.93
CA ASN A 151 11.38 -0.72 6.06
C ASN A 151 12.56 -1.60 5.59
N TRP A 152 12.96 -1.56 4.32
CA TRP A 152 14.13 -2.31 3.85
C TRP A 152 15.41 -1.67 4.37
N LYS A 153 16.23 -2.44 5.08
CA LYS A 153 17.57 -2.04 5.51
C LYS A 153 18.58 -2.85 4.71
N THR A 154 19.59 -2.19 4.15
CA THR A 154 20.66 -2.81 3.34
C THR A 154 21.44 -3.84 4.15
N GLU A 155 21.66 -3.54 5.44
CA GLU A 155 22.25 -4.44 6.43
C GLU A 155 21.40 -4.38 7.70
N SER A 156 21.15 -5.54 8.30
CA SER A 156 20.54 -5.64 9.62
C SER A 156 21.55 -6.27 10.59
N TYR A 157 21.52 -5.86 11.86
CA TYR A 157 22.29 -6.52 12.91
C TYR A 157 22.12 -8.04 12.89
N ARG A 158 20.93 -8.52 12.50
CA ARG A 158 20.62 -9.93 12.35
C ARG A 158 21.39 -10.60 11.20
N SER A 159 21.50 -9.94 10.04
CA SER A 159 22.30 -10.45 8.92
C SER A 159 23.80 -10.39 9.20
N THR A 160 24.27 -9.34 9.89
CA THR A 160 25.67 -9.23 10.33
C THR A 160 26.03 -10.36 11.28
N CYS A 161 25.23 -10.59 12.33
CA CYS A 161 25.45 -11.68 13.28
C CYS A 161 25.56 -13.05 12.58
N PHE A 162 24.58 -13.46 11.77
CA PHE A 162 24.60 -14.79 11.16
C PHE A 162 25.56 -14.95 9.97
N SER A 163 26.28 -13.89 9.58
CA SER A 163 27.41 -14.01 8.65
C SER A 163 28.71 -14.39 9.37
N HIS A 164 28.81 -14.13 10.68
CA HIS A 164 29.99 -14.39 11.50
C HIS A 164 29.79 -15.46 12.57
N HIS A 165 28.54 -15.71 12.96
CA HIS A 165 28.16 -16.66 14.00
C HIS A 165 27.31 -17.79 13.43
N GLU A 166 27.45 -18.99 13.96
CA GLU A 166 26.52 -20.08 13.70
C GLU A 166 25.10 -19.69 14.18
N LYS A 167 24.08 -20.09 13.41
CA LYS A 167 22.68 -19.83 13.73
C LYS A 167 22.15 -20.82 14.78
N LYS A 168 22.74 -20.79 15.97
CA LYS A 168 22.35 -21.60 17.14
C LYS A 168 22.48 -20.79 18.41
N CYS A 169 21.65 -21.08 19.42
CA CYS A 169 21.79 -20.44 20.72
C CYS A 169 23.11 -20.86 21.38
N VAL A 170 23.92 -19.89 21.81
CA VAL A 170 25.23 -20.18 22.42
C VAL A 170 25.15 -20.88 23.79
N VAL A 171 23.97 -20.88 24.42
CA VAL A 171 23.72 -21.47 25.74
C VAL A 171 23.22 -22.91 25.65
N CYS A 172 22.34 -23.22 24.70
CA CYS A 172 21.62 -24.51 24.65
C CYS A 172 21.55 -25.15 23.27
N ASP A 173 22.28 -24.61 22.28
CA ASP A 173 22.37 -25.12 20.91
C ASP A 173 21.03 -25.22 20.14
N GLU A 174 19.97 -24.53 20.59
CA GLU A 174 18.72 -24.42 19.83
C GLU A 174 18.98 -23.75 18.46
N VAL A 175 18.49 -24.36 17.37
CA VAL A 175 18.77 -23.92 15.99
C VAL A 175 17.56 -23.33 15.27
N ASN A 176 16.34 -23.67 15.70
CA ASN A 176 15.13 -23.32 14.96
C ASN A 176 14.72 -21.87 15.22
N ILE A 177 14.71 -21.46 16.49
CA ILE A 177 14.29 -20.13 16.92
C ILE A 177 15.45 -19.45 17.65
N VAL A 178 16.20 -18.65 16.89
CA VAL A 178 17.37 -17.91 17.37
C VAL A 178 17.21 -16.42 17.06
N GLU A 179 17.40 -15.61 18.09
CA GLU A 179 17.42 -14.15 18.12
C GLU A 179 18.86 -13.65 18.28
N VAL A 180 19.08 -12.36 18.02
CA VAL A 180 20.40 -11.72 18.15
C VAL A 180 20.32 -10.70 19.26
N HIS A 181 21.28 -10.76 20.17
CA HIS A 181 21.39 -9.91 21.33
C HIS A 181 22.63 -9.01 21.22
N HIS A 182 22.48 -7.72 21.50
CA HIS A 182 23.58 -6.77 21.63
C HIS A 182 24.17 -6.85 23.05
N LEU A 183 25.41 -7.32 23.19
CA LEU A 183 26.06 -7.58 24.49
C LEU A 183 26.17 -6.30 25.36
N ASP A 184 26.41 -5.16 24.71
CA ASP A 184 26.46 -3.83 25.33
C ASP A 184 25.09 -3.14 25.47
N GLU A 185 24.01 -3.81 25.05
CA GLU A 185 22.63 -3.29 24.99
C GLU A 185 22.47 -2.03 24.11
N ASN A 186 23.48 -1.68 23.32
CA ASN A 186 23.44 -0.59 22.36
C ASN A 186 23.05 -1.11 20.97
N HIS A 187 21.80 -0.86 20.57
CA HIS A 187 21.25 -1.29 19.28
C HIS A 187 21.92 -0.67 18.04
N GLU A 188 22.78 0.34 18.22
CA GLU A 188 23.56 0.93 17.13
C GLU A 188 24.91 0.24 16.91
N ASN A 189 25.42 -0.51 17.90
CA ASN A 189 26.70 -1.20 17.81
C ASN A 189 26.54 -2.58 17.15
N ASN A 190 26.71 -2.63 15.83
CA ASN A 190 26.56 -3.86 15.06
C ASN A 190 27.89 -4.59 14.80
N ASP A 191 28.91 -4.37 15.63
CA ASP A 191 30.15 -5.18 15.57
C ASP A 191 29.78 -6.67 15.76
N PRO A 192 30.26 -7.60 14.91
CA PRO A 192 30.01 -9.03 15.08
C PRO A 192 30.27 -9.52 16.51
N ALA A 193 31.35 -9.07 17.16
CA ALA A 193 31.68 -9.49 18.52
C ALA A 193 30.66 -9.04 19.57
N ASN A 194 29.88 -7.99 19.27
CA ASN A 194 28.82 -7.49 20.12
C ASN A 194 27.47 -8.22 19.89
N LEU A 195 27.37 -9.08 18.88
CA LEU A 195 26.11 -9.69 18.45
C LEU A 195 26.07 -11.18 18.81
N ILE A 196 25.33 -11.53 19.87
CA ILE A 196 25.27 -12.88 20.42
C ILE A 196 23.98 -13.61 19.99
N PRO A 197 24.08 -14.79 19.34
CA PRO A 197 22.94 -15.64 19.05
C PRO A 197 22.33 -16.29 20.32
N LEU A 198 21.07 -15.99 20.63
CA LEU A 198 20.33 -16.56 21.77
C LEU A 198 18.93 -17.02 21.36
N CYS A 199 18.42 -18.10 21.94
CA CYS A 199 17.00 -18.44 21.78
C CYS A 199 16.13 -17.46 22.61
N PRO A 200 14.81 -17.34 22.33
CA PRO A 200 13.94 -16.39 23.04
C PRO A 200 13.96 -16.55 24.56
N THR A 201 14.11 -17.79 25.06
CA THR A 201 14.21 -18.08 26.49
C THR A 201 15.49 -17.49 27.10
N HIS A 202 16.66 -17.80 26.52
CA HIS A 202 17.93 -17.31 27.04
C HIS A 202 18.14 -15.82 26.79
N HIS A 203 17.62 -15.28 25.67
CA HIS A 203 17.58 -13.84 25.46
C HIS A 203 16.77 -13.13 26.56
N LYS A 204 15.66 -13.74 26.98
CA LYS A 204 14.88 -13.22 28.10
C LYS A 204 15.56 -13.40 29.46
N TYR A 205 16.36 -14.47 29.64
CA TYR A 205 17.17 -14.64 30.85
C TYR A 205 18.17 -13.50 30.99
N TRP A 206 18.86 -13.13 29.91
CA TRP A 206 19.81 -12.02 29.88
C TRP A 206 19.22 -10.70 30.40
N HIS A 207 18.00 -10.37 29.96
CA HIS A 207 17.27 -9.15 30.38
C HIS A 207 16.52 -9.30 31.70
N SER A 208 16.83 -10.30 32.51
CA SER A 208 16.12 -10.60 33.75
C SER A 208 17.08 -10.89 34.90
N ARG A 209 16.54 -11.08 36.11
CA ARG A 209 17.30 -11.56 37.26
C ARG A 209 18.00 -12.91 37.05
N PHE A 210 17.62 -13.67 36.02
CA PHE A 210 18.21 -14.97 35.69
C PHE A 210 19.43 -14.86 34.77
N ARG A 211 19.90 -13.64 34.45
CA ARG A 211 21.13 -13.40 33.67
C ARG A 211 22.32 -14.17 34.24
N VAL A 212 22.43 -14.21 35.57
CA VAL A 212 23.49 -14.92 36.30
C VAL A 212 23.61 -16.40 35.94
N LEU A 213 22.54 -17.03 35.40
CA LEU A 213 22.55 -18.44 35.01
C LEU A 213 23.23 -18.69 33.66
N ILE A 214 23.38 -17.65 32.83
CA ILE A 214 23.88 -17.78 31.45
C ILE A 214 25.04 -16.82 31.14
N GLU A 215 25.30 -15.85 32.02
CA GLU A 215 26.27 -14.78 31.78
C GLU A 215 27.67 -15.31 31.50
N GLU A 216 28.14 -16.27 32.30
CA GLU A 216 29.45 -16.90 32.11
C GLU A 216 29.60 -17.52 30.72
N GLN A 217 28.59 -18.29 30.28
CA GLN A 217 28.62 -18.97 28.97
C GLN A 217 28.61 -17.97 27.81
N VAL A 218 27.82 -16.91 27.92
CA VAL A 218 27.75 -15.85 26.91
C VAL A 218 29.06 -15.06 26.84
N MET A 219 29.63 -14.70 27.99
CA MET A 219 30.90 -13.96 28.05
C MET A 219 32.07 -14.82 27.56
N ASP A 220 32.10 -16.10 27.93
CA ASP A 220 33.08 -17.07 27.42
C ASP A 220 32.97 -17.20 25.89
N TYR A 221 31.76 -17.32 25.34
CA TYR A 221 31.54 -17.30 23.89
C TYR A 221 32.09 -16.02 23.22
N ALA A 222 31.76 -14.84 23.76
CA ALA A 222 32.20 -13.56 23.22
C ALA A 222 33.73 -13.40 23.28
N SER A 223 34.37 -13.85 24.36
CA SER A 223 35.83 -13.82 24.51
C SER A 223 36.54 -14.73 23.51
N ARG A 224 36.03 -15.96 23.31
CA ARG A 224 36.54 -16.91 22.31
C ARG A 224 36.40 -16.36 20.90
N PHE A 225 35.30 -15.66 20.62
CA PHE A 225 35.07 -15.03 19.33
C PHE A 225 36.06 -13.89 19.04
N THR A 226 36.40 -13.09 20.05
CA THR A 226 37.37 -11.97 19.92
C THR A 226 38.83 -12.41 20.01
N GLY A 227 39.09 -13.69 20.32
CA GLY A 227 40.44 -14.22 20.49
C GLY A 227 41.12 -13.78 21.80
N GLN A 228 40.36 -13.26 22.77
CA GLN A 228 40.88 -12.95 24.10
C GLN A 228 40.79 -14.17 25.02
N THR A 229 41.94 -14.69 25.44
CA THR A 229 42.00 -15.78 26.42
C THR A 229 41.61 -15.25 27.81
N ILE A 230 40.52 -15.75 28.39
CA ILE A 230 40.17 -15.46 29.78
C ILE A 230 41.25 -16.08 30.68
N LEU A 231 42.09 -15.23 31.29
CA LEU A 231 42.98 -15.64 32.37
C LEU A 231 42.11 -15.93 33.60
N THR A 232 41.71 -17.18 33.79
CA THR A 232 41.10 -17.61 35.04
C THR A 232 42.14 -17.54 36.14
N THR A 233 42.12 -16.46 36.94
CA THR A 233 42.84 -16.41 38.21
C THR A 233 42.19 -17.37 39.18
N THR A 234 42.70 -18.60 39.23
CA THR A 234 42.45 -19.53 40.33
C THR A 234 43.10 -18.95 41.58
N THR A 235 42.30 -18.36 42.46
CA THR A 235 42.68 -18.09 43.85
C THR A 235 42.89 -19.43 44.57
N ALA A 236 44.11 -19.65 45.03
CA ALA A 236 44.47 -20.64 46.04
C ALA A 236 44.96 -19.91 47.29
#